data_AF-A0A4Q0Y585-F1
#
_entry.id   AF-A0A4Q0Y585-F1
#
_cell.length_a   1.000
_cell.length_b   1.000
_cell.length_c   1.000
_cell.angle_alpha   90.00
_cell.angle_beta   90.00
_cell.angle_gamma   90.00
#
_symmetry.space_group_name_H-M   'P 1'
#
loop_
_entity.id
_entity.type
_entity.pdbx_description
1 polymer ?
#
loop_
_entity_poly.entity_id
_entity_poly.type
_entity_poly.pdbx_seq_one_letter_code
_entity_poly.pdbx_strand_id
1 'polypeptide(L)'
;MTQIEKFIQALKEQRFVEAHELLEEDWRFYRKKGQKVEEKAIQGLINGATAHALFFIKKRPKSYEKVWKVFEKYKHYISEANLENINKFHEAKELLLEINKKVYKN
;
A
#
# COMPACT_ATOMS: atom_id res chain seq x y z
N MET A 1 -1.81 -14.16 -12.53
CA MET A 1 -1.83 -12.80 -11.94
C MET A 1 -1.40 -12.91 -10.48
N THR A 2 -0.28 -12.29 -10.13
CA THR A 2 0.32 -12.29 -8.78
C THR A 2 -0.51 -11.44 -7.81
N GLN A 3 -0.26 -11.54 -6.50
CA GLN A 3 -0.97 -10.71 -5.50
C GLN A 3 -0.72 -9.21 -5.71
N ILE A 4 0.51 -8.81 -6.04
CA ILE A 4 0.83 -7.40 -6.34
C ILE A 4 0.13 -6.89 -7.61
N GLU A 5 -0.07 -7.74 -8.62
CA GLU A 5 -0.85 -7.36 -9.81
C GLU A 5 -2.34 -7.16 -9.49
N LYS A 6 -2.93 -8.05 -8.67
CA LYS A 6 -4.31 -7.86 -8.18
C LYS A 6 -4.44 -6.60 -7.34
N PHE A 7 -3.45 -6.31 -6.49
CA PHE A 7 -3.39 -5.08 -5.69
C PHE A 7 -3.42 -3.84 -6.58
N ILE A 8 -2.57 -3.80 -7.61
CA ILE A 8 -2.52 -2.70 -8.58
C ILE A 8 -3.88 -2.55 -9.29
N GLN A 9 -4.50 -3.65 -9.71
CA GLN A 9 -5.80 -3.60 -10.37
C GLN A 9 -6.89 -3.04 -9.43
N ALA A 10 -6.92 -3.49 -8.17
CA ALA A 10 -7.85 -2.97 -7.17
C ALA A 10 -7.64 -1.47 -6.91
N LEU A 11 -6.39 -0.98 -6.89
CA LEU A 11 -6.09 0.46 -6.80
C LEU A 11 -6.62 1.24 -8.01
N LYS A 12 -6.43 0.73 -9.23
CA LYS A 12 -6.94 1.36 -10.47
C LYS A 12 -8.47 1.47 -10.47
N GLU A 13 -9.13 0.45 -9.93
CA GLU A 13 -10.59 0.37 -9.80
C GLU A 13 -11.13 1.03 -8.51
N GLN A 14 -10.25 1.67 -7.72
CA GLN A 14 -10.60 2.32 -6.45
C GLN A 14 -11.23 1.39 -5.40
N ARG A 15 -11.00 0.07 -5.51
CA ARG A 15 -11.38 -0.96 -4.52
C ARG A 15 -10.37 -0.99 -3.37
N PHE A 16 -10.25 0.12 -2.64
CA PHE A 16 -9.19 0.31 -1.63
C PHE A 16 -9.26 -0.62 -0.41
N VAL A 17 -10.47 -1.03 -0.02
CA VAL A 17 -10.65 -1.99 1.09
C VAL A 17 -10.06 -3.35 0.70
N GLU A 18 -10.47 -3.88 -0.45
CA GLU A 18 -9.92 -5.13 -0.96
C GLU A 18 -8.42 -5.04 -1.24
N ALA A 19 -7.94 -3.91 -1.76
CA ALA A 19 -6.51 -3.72 -2.01
C ALA A 19 -5.69 -3.96 -0.73
N HIS A 20 -6.07 -3.42 0.43
CA HIS A 20 -5.27 -3.64 1.64
C HIS A 20 -5.32 -5.09 2.12
N GLU A 21 -6.41 -5.83 1.87
CA GLU A 21 -6.57 -7.25 2.22
C GLU A 21 -5.68 -8.16 1.35
N LEU A 22 -5.52 -7.83 0.06
CA LEU A 22 -4.78 -8.65 -0.92
C LEU A 22 -3.31 -8.89 -0.56
N LEU A 23 -2.67 -7.97 0.17
CA LEU A 23 -1.26 -8.11 0.57
C LEU A 23 -1.08 -8.56 2.03
N GLU A 24 -2.15 -8.80 2.78
CA GLU A 24 -2.02 -9.17 4.20
C GLU A 24 -1.33 -10.50 4.42
N GLU A 25 -1.56 -11.49 3.56
CA GLU A 25 -0.92 -12.80 3.66
C GLU A 25 0.59 -12.70 3.43
N ASP A 26 1.02 -11.94 2.43
CA ASP A 26 2.43 -11.66 2.16
C ASP A 26 3.07 -10.94 3.36
N TRP A 27 2.40 -9.91 3.89
CA TRP A 27 2.88 -9.22 5.10
C TRP A 27 3.04 -10.17 6.29
N ARG A 28 2.04 -11.04 6.54
CA ARG A 28 2.11 -12.06 7.60
C ARG A 28 3.25 -13.05 7.38
N PHE A 29 3.51 -13.43 6.13
CA PHE A 29 4.61 -14.33 5.77
C PHE A 29 5.98 -13.73 6.14
N TYR A 30 6.30 -12.52 5.65
CA TYR A 30 7.59 -11.88 5.93
C TYR A 30 7.76 -11.54 7.41
N ARG A 31 6.67 -11.15 8.10
CA ARG A 31 6.68 -10.94 9.56
C ARG A 31 7.06 -12.21 10.32
N LYS A 32 6.50 -13.37 9.95
CA LYS A 32 6.81 -14.66 10.58
C LYS A 32 8.25 -15.11 10.31
N LYS A 33 8.79 -14.76 9.14
CA LYS A 33 10.19 -15.04 8.75
C LYS A 33 11.21 -14.09 9.38
N GLY A 34 10.77 -13.02 10.04
CA GLY A 34 11.67 -12.01 10.60
C GLY A 34 12.31 -11.10 9.54
N GLN A 35 11.82 -11.12 8.31
CA GLN A 35 12.31 -10.34 7.18
C GLN A 35 11.76 -8.91 7.25
N LYS A 36 12.46 -8.05 8.00
CA LYS A 36 11.93 -6.74 8.41
C LYS A 36 11.79 -5.75 7.26
N VAL A 37 12.68 -5.77 6.27
CA VAL A 37 12.63 -4.84 5.14
C VAL A 37 11.41 -5.14 4.28
N GLU A 38 11.21 -6.40 3.90
CA GLU A 38 10.07 -6.89 3.12
C GLU A 38 8.76 -6.70 3.88
N GLU A 39 8.73 -7.04 5.18
CA GLU A 39 7.58 -6.77 6.05
C GLU A 39 7.18 -5.30 5.97
N LYS A 40 8.14 -4.38 6.06
CA LYS A 40 7.88 -2.94 6.06
C LYS A 40 7.50 -2.41 4.68
N ALA A 41 8.11 -2.91 3.61
CA ALA A 41 7.74 -2.56 2.24
C ALA A 41 6.27 -2.89 1.96
N ILE A 42 5.83 -4.10 2.30
CA ILE A 42 4.43 -4.53 2.11
C ILE A 42 3.50 -3.76 3.04
N GLN A 43 3.88 -3.59 4.32
CA GLN A 43 3.12 -2.79 5.27
C GLN A 43 2.94 -1.34 4.78
N GLY A 44 3.93 -0.77 4.09
CA GLY A 44 3.80 0.53 3.42
C GLY A 44 2.64 0.53 2.44
N LEU A 45 2.64 -0.36 1.45
CA LEU A 45 1.59 -0.44 0.43
C LEU A 45 0.19 -0.67 1.03
N ILE A 46 0.06 -1.59 2.00
CA ILE A 46 -1.18 -1.84 2.74
C ILE A 46 -1.68 -0.55 3.38
N ASN A 47 -0.82 0.20 4.07
CA ASN A 47 -1.22 1.46 4.70
C ASN A 47 -1.61 2.53 3.66
N GLY A 48 -0.95 2.58 2.51
CA GLY A 48 -1.35 3.48 1.42
C GLY A 48 -2.77 3.20 0.94
N ALA A 49 -3.12 1.93 0.73
CA ALA A 49 -4.48 1.51 0.37
C ALA A 49 -5.49 1.81 1.49
N THR A 50 -5.16 1.46 2.74
CA THR A 50 -6.00 1.75 3.91
C THR A 50 -6.26 3.24 4.08
N ALA A 51 -5.24 4.09 3.88
CA ALA A 51 -5.39 5.54 3.93
C ALA A 51 -6.43 6.01 2.89
N HIS A 52 -6.31 5.58 1.63
CA HIS A 52 -7.29 5.91 0.60
C HIS A 52 -8.69 5.38 0.91
N ALA A 53 -8.82 4.18 1.47
CA ALA A 53 -10.11 3.66 1.94
C ALA A 53 -10.72 4.57 3.02
N LEU A 54 -9.92 5.02 3.99
CA LEU A 54 -10.37 5.93 5.04
C LEU A 54 -10.85 7.27 4.47
N PHE A 55 -10.15 7.82 3.49
CA PHE A 55 -10.50 9.11 2.89
C PHE A 55 -11.69 8.99 1.92
N PHE A 56 -11.56 8.20 0.86
CA PHE A 56 -12.51 8.18 -0.24
C PHE A 56 -13.80 7.42 0.09
N ILE A 57 -13.71 6.34 0.86
CA ILE A 57 -14.84 5.45 1.15
C ILE A 57 -15.45 5.78 2.51
N LYS A 58 -14.63 5.83 3.57
CA LYS A 58 -15.12 5.99 4.95
C LYS A 58 -15.33 7.46 5.38
N LYS A 59 -14.86 8.43 4.59
CA LYS A 59 -14.94 9.89 4.87
C LYS A 59 -14.32 10.28 6.23
N ARG A 60 -13.16 9.70 6.57
CA ARG A 60 -12.43 9.91 7.83
C ARG A 60 -11.05 10.57 7.59
N PRO A 61 -10.98 11.88 7.28
CA PRO A 61 -9.73 12.56 6.90
C PRO A 61 -8.66 12.52 8.02
N LYS A 62 -9.05 12.72 9.29
CA LYS A 62 -8.11 12.65 10.43
C LYS A 62 -7.46 11.27 10.59
N SER A 63 -8.20 10.19 10.30
CA SER A 63 -7.66 8.84 10.33
C SER A 63 -6.76 8.57 9.12
N TYR A 64 -7.17 9.05 7.95
CA TYR A 64 -6.34 9.01 6.74
C TYR A 64 -4.95 9.62 6.99
N GLU A 65 -4.86 10.82 7.57
CA GLU A 65 -3.57 11.50 7.81
C GLU A 65 -2.61 10.64 8.64
N LYS A 66 -3.12 9.98 9.68
CA LYS A 66 -2.32 9.12 10.55
C LYS A 66 -1.79 7.91 9.79
N VAL A 67 -2.62 7.27 8.97
CA VAL A 67 -2.25 6.06 8.22
C VAL A 67 -1.34 6.42 7.03
N TRP A 68 -1.61 7.52 6.33
CA TRP A 68 -0.77 7.99 5.23
C TRP A 68 0.66 8.30 5.68
N LYS A 69 0.84 8.88 6.87
CA LYS A 69 2.18 9.09 7.46
C LYS A 69 2.96 7.78 7.64
N VAL A 70 2.28 6.65 7.87
CA VAL A 70 2.93 5.33 7.96
C VAL A 70 3.37 4.85 6.59
N PHE A 71 2.55 5.05 5.54
CA PHE A 71 2.97 4.79 4.16
C PHE A 71 4.20 5.62 3.79
N GLU A 72 4.18 6.93 4.04
CA GLU A 72 5.31 7.83 3.78
C GLU A 72 6.58 7.38 4.51
N LYS A 73 6.44 6.95 5.77
CA LYS A 73 7.54 6.40 6.55
C LYS A 73 8.14 5.13 5.92
N TYR A 74 7.33 4.24 5.37
CA TYR A 74 7.78 2.91 4.95
C TYR A 74 8.01 2.73 3.45
N LYS A 75 7.54 3.65 2.60
CA LYS A 75 7.66 3.49 1.13
C LYS A 75 9.09 3.37 0.60
N HIS A 76 10.10 3.85 1.35
CA HIS A 76 11.51 3.72 0.96
C HIS A 76 11.99 2.26 1.00
N TYR A 77 11.45 1.43 1.91
CA TYR A 77 11.79 0.01 2.00
C TYR A 77 11.43 -0.77 0.73
N ILE A 78 10.53 -0.25 -0.12
CA ILE A 78 10.19 -0.90 -1.39
C ILE A 78 11.43 -1.03 -2.29
N SER A 79 12.33 -0.04 -2.30
CA SER A 79 13.57 -0.11 -3.08
C SER A 79 14.63 -1.02 -2.45
N GLU A 80 14.51 -1.29 -1.14
CA GLU A 80 15.49 -2.06 -0.36
C GLU A 80 15.10 -3.55 -0.24
N ALA A 81 13.82 -3.86 -0.45
CA ALA A 81 13.28 -5.18 -0.22
C ALA A 81 13.68 -6.17 -1.32
N ASN A 82 14.05 -7.39 -0.93
CA ASN A 82 14.31 -8.47 -1.86
C ASN A 82 12.99 -9.19 -2.21
N LEU A 83 12.15 -8.52 -3.00
CA LEU A 83 10.86 -9.04 -3.45
C LEU A 83 10.93 -9.49 -4.90
N GLU A 84 10.32 -10.64 -5.18
CA GLU A 84 10.03 -11.03 -6.55
C GLU A 84 9.10 -9.98 -7.19
N ASN A 85 9.33 -9.65 -8.47
CA ASN A 85 8.55 -8.64 -9.19
C ASN A 85 8.64 -7.23 -8.58
N ILE A 86 9.81 -6.83 -8.07
CA ILE A 86 10.06 -5.51 -7.45
C ILE A 86 9.50 -4.33 -8.28
N ASN A 87 9.57 -4.41 -9.62
CA ASN A 87 9.02 -3.39 -10.52
C ASN A 87 7.52 -3.15 -10.31
N LYS A 88 6.75 -4.19 -9.97
CA LYS A 88 5.32 -4.07 -9.66
C LYS A 88 5.07 -3.41 -8.31
N PHE A 89 5.94 -3.64 -7.32
CA PHE A 89 5.86 -2.91 -6.05
C PHE A 89 6.16 -1.42 -6.25
N HIS A 90 7.11 -1.07 -7.13
CA HIS A 90 7.32 0.31 -7.56
C HIS A 90 6.09 0.89 -8.28
N GLU A 91 5.48 0.17 -9.22
CA GLU A 91 4.24 0.58 -9.90
C GLU A 91 3.12 0.88 -8.87
N ALA A 92 2.92 -0.02 -7.91
CA ALA A 92 1.93 0.14 -6.84
C ALA A 92 2.20 1.39 -5.98
N LYS A 93 3.46 1.63 -5.60
CA LYS A 93 3.87 2.82 -4.84
C LYS A 93 3.57 4.11 -5.60
N GLU A 94 3.95 4.19 -6.88
CA GLU A 94 3.68 5.38 -7.70
C GLU A 94 2.17 5.59 -7.89
N LEU A 95 1.40 4.53 -8.13
CA LEU A 95 -0.04 4.62 -8.25
C LEU A 95 -0.70 5.18 -6.97
N LEU A 96 -0.25 4.75 -5.80
CA LEU A 96 -0.71 5.32 -4.53
C LEU A 96 -0.39 6.81 -4.44
N LEU A 97 0.82 7.24 -4.81
CA LEU A 97 1.20 8.65 -4.82
C LEU A 97 0.33 9.48 -5.78
N GLU A 98 0.04 8.95 -6.98
CA GLU A 98 -0.82 9.60 -7.96
C GLU A 98 -2.28 9.73 -7.49
N ILE A 99 -2.84 8.68 -6.90
CA ILE A 99 -4.18 8.72 -6.30
C ILE A 99 -4.21 9.78 -5.20
N ASN A 100 -3.15 9.87 -4.40
CA ASN A 100 -3.09 10.79 -3.27
C ASN A 100 -3.08 12.26 -3.69
N LYS A 101 -2.61 12.60 -4.89
CA LYS A 101 -2.74 13.97 -5.44
C LYS A 101 -4.20 14.42 -5.56
N LYS A 102 -5.16 13.50 -5.65
CA LYS A 102 -6.60 13.81 -5.67
C LYS A 102 -7.16 14.14 -4.28
N VAL A 103 -6.49 13.74 -3.20
CA VAL A 103 -6.88 14.11 -1.83
C VAL A 103 -6.74 15.61 -1.63
N TYR A 104 -5.66 16.22 -2.09
CA TYR A 104 -5.36 17.65 -1.94
C TYR A 104 -6.11 18.57 -2.92
N LYS A 105 -6.85 18.01 -3.88
CA LYS A 105 -7.68 18.78 -4.84
C LYS A 105 -9.14 18.90 -4.41
N ASN A 106 -9.54 18.23 -3.32
CA ASN A 106 -10.85 18.33 -2.70
C ASN A 106 -10.76 19.16 -1.43
#